data_AF-A0A1M5J4P1-F1
#
_entry.id   AF-A0A1M5J4P1-F1
#
_cell.length_a   1.000
_cell.length_b   1.000
_cell.length_c   1.000
_cell.angle_alpha   90.00
_cell.angle_beta   90.00
_cell.angle_gamma   90.00
#
_symmetry.space_group_name_H-M   'P 1'
#
loop_
_entity.id
_entity.type
_entity.pdbx_description
1 polymer ?
#
loop_
_entity_poly.entity_id
_entity_poly.type
_entity_poly.pdbx_seq_one_letter_code
_entity_poly.pdbx_strand_id
1 'polypeptide(L)'
;MKLFRLLPLLALAALPALADAPLRIVKSDTGYRFSAKTKSSEYAFEVPGKTIRTSEKDHRIFAMIDGAMLQVLRVPASAGTEEEALAAHRQTESAFLEKSGATVSESSHCASLAVPHAAWQAELADVSVSRYLTVKIDETILVLVVASNVTTPSGVADKQMDSICSTFQR
;
A
#
# COMPACT_ATOMS: atom_id res chain seq x y z
N MET A 1 56.06 28.50 20.15
CA MET A 1 55.40 27.28 19.64
C MET A 1 54.05 27.11 20.30
N LYS A 2 53.02 26.86 19.48
CA LYS A 2 51.70 26.25 19.80
C LYS A 2 50.81 26.96 20.83
N LEU A 3 49.68 27.49 20.36
CA LEU A 3 48.35 27.10 20.85
C LEU A 3 47.29 27.49 19.80
N PHE A 4 46.94 26.53 18.95
CA PHE A 4 45.71 26.58 18.14
C PHE A 4 44.53 26.32 19.09
N ARG A 5 43.59 27.27 19.24
CA ARG A 5 42.28 26.99 19.84
C ARG A 5 41.28 26.78 18.71
N LEU A 6 40.89 25.52 18.56
CA LEU A 6 39.85 25.03 17.65
C LEU A 6 38.46 25.47 18.15
N LEU A 7 37.59 25.79 17.19
CA LEU A 7 36.15 25.99 17.35
C LEU A 7 35.48 24.77 18.01
N PRO A 8 34.42 24.95 18.82
CA PRO A 8 33.38 23.95 18.89
C PRO A 8 32.45 24.15 17.69
N LEU A 9 32.56 23.26 16.69
CA LEU A 9 31.45 23.01 15.78
C LEU A 9 30.25 22.57 16.64
N LEU A 10 29.16 23.35 16.61
CA LEU A 10 27.85 22.81 16.91
C LEU A 10 27.57 21.72 15.88
N ALA A 11 27.87 20.47 16.23
CA ALA A 11 27.26 19.32 15.59
C ALA A 11 25.79 19.34 16.00
N LEU A 12 24.95 20.04 15.23
CA LEU A 12 23.52 19.78 15.21
C LEU A 12 23.40 18.31 14.78
N ALA A 13 23.22 17.42 15.75
CA ALA A 13 22.88 16.05 15.49
C ALA A 13 21.59 16.07 14.68
N ALA A 14 21.71 15.84 13.36
CA ALA A 14 20.59 15.43 12.56
C ALA A 14 20.03 14.21 13.27
N LEU A 15 18.86 14.38 13.90
CA LEU A 15 18.08 13.25 14.40
C LEU A 15 18.04 12.23 13.27
N PRO A 16 18.42 10.96 13.50
CA PRO A 16 18.23 9.96 12.48
C PRO A 16 16.76 10.00 12.11
N ALA A 17 16.49 10.19 10.81
CA ALA A 17 15.19 9.92 10.25
C ALA A 17 14.82 8.51 10.71
N LEU A 18 13.98 8.44 11.73
CA LEU A 18 13.54 7.20 12.36
C LEU A 18 12.86 6.39 11.26
N ALA A 19 13.60 5.42 10.72
CA ALA A 19 13.17 4.59 9.63
C ALA A 19 11.96 3.78 10.07
N ASP A 20 10.88 3.91 9.31
CA ASP A 20 9.75 2.99 9.41
C ASP A 20 10.23 1.53 9.31
N ALA A 21 9.64 0.63 10.10
CA ALA A 21 10.02 -0.77 10.00
C ALA A 21 9.62 -1.32 8.61
N PRO A 22 10.50 -2.11 7.97
CA PRO A 22 10.22 -2.68 6.64
C PRO A 22 9.01 -3.61 6.71
N LEU A 23 8.26 -3.67 5.61
CA LEU A 23 7.14 -4.61 5.45
C LEU A 23 7.64 -6.05 5.63
N ARG A 24 6.95 -6.82 6.47
CA ARG A 24 7.21 -8.23 6.71
C ARG A 24 6.17 -9.06 5.98
N ILE A 25 6.63 -10.11 5.31
CA ILE A 25 5.77 -11.09 4.62
C ILE A 25 6.10 -12.45 5.18
N VAL A 26 5.11 -13.10 5.80
CA VAL A 26 5.28 -14.41 6.44
C VAL A 26 4.20 -15.36 5.91
N LYS A 27 4.57 -16.62 5.65
CA LYS A 27 3.59 -17.64 5.28
C LYS A 27 2.66 -17.93 6.46
N SER A 28 1.35 -17.90 6.24
CA SER A 28 0.31 -18.31 7.19
C SER A 28 -0.28 -19.68 6.81
N ASP A 29 -1.26 -20.17 7.56
CA ASP A 29 -1.93 -21.45 7.29
C ASP A 29 -2.71 -21.43 5.96
N THR A 30 -3.22 -20.25 5.58
CA THR A 30 -4.11 -20.06 4.43
C THR A 30 -3.47 -19.24 3.30
N GLY A 31 -2.31 -18.64 3.52
CA GLY A 31 -1.61 -17.86 2.51
C GLY A 31 -0.41 -17.10 3.05
N TYR A 32 -0.44 -15.78 2.91
CA TYR A 32 0.66 -14.90 3.25
C TYR A 32 0.16 -13.69 4.03
N ARG A 33 0.74 -13.48 5.21
CA ARG A 33 0.48 -12.34 6.08
C ARG A 33 1.47 -11.23 5.78
N PHE A 34 0.94 -10.05 5.49
CA PHE A 34 1.68 -8.80 5.32
C PHE A 34 1.52 -7.99 6.59
N SER A 35 2.61 -7.49 7.17
CA SER A 35 2.53 -6.58 8.31
C SER A 35 3.67 -5.57 8.33
N ALA A 36 3.41 -4.41 8.92
CA ALA A 36 4.47 -3.46 9.22
C ALA A 36 4.09 -2.57 10.39
N LYS A 37 5.12 -2.03 11.04
CA LYS A 37 5.00 -1.14 12.19
C LYS A 37 5.59 0.23 11.86
N THR A 38 4.80 1.28 12.03
CA THR A 38 5.28 2.67 12.08
C THR A 38 5.64 3.02 13.53
N LYS A 39 6.07 4.26 13.77
CA LYS A 39 6.30 4.74 15.14
C LYS A 39 5.06 4.69 16.03
N SER A 40 3.89 4.87 15.42
CA SER A 40 2.62 5.18 16.10
C SER A 40 1.52 4.17 15.82
N SER A 41 1.65 3.36 14.77
CA SER A 41 0.62 2.42 14.31
C SER A 41 1.24 1.10 13.82
N GLU A 42 0.46 0.03 13.75
CA GLU A 42 0.87 -1.25 13.16
C GLU A 42 -0.25 -1.80 12.30
N TYR A 43 0.02 -2.05 11.02
CA TYR A 43 -1.00 -2.63 10.14
C TYR A 43 -0.65 -4.06 9.75
N ALA A 44 -1.68 -4.88 9.55
CA ALA A 44 -1.54 -6.22 9.00
C ALA A 44 -2.78 -6.64 8.19
N PHE A 45 -2.57 -7.51 7.21
CA PHE A 45 -3.63 -8.15 6.42
C PHE A 45 -3.13 -9.49 5.85
N GLU A 46 -4.07 -10.37 5.50
CA GLU A 46 -3.78 -11.68 4.93
C GLU A 46 -4.29 -11.82 3.51
N VAL A 47 -3.44 -12.44 2.67
CA VAL A 47 -3.75 -12.72 1.28
C VAL A 47 -3.68 -14.22 1.05
N PRO A 48 -4.79 -14.87 0.64
CA PRO A 48 -4.84 -16.31 0.46
C PRO A 48 -3.99 -16.69 -0.75
N GLY A 49 -3.31 -17.81 -0.65
CA GLY A 49 -2.62 -18.36 -1.80
C GLY A 49 -1.64 -19.48 -1.48
N LYS A 50 -1.25 -20.21 -2.50
CA LYS A 50 -0.34 -21.35 -2.38
C LYS A 50 1.08 -20.96 -2.74
N THR A 51 1.23 -20.08 -3.72
CA THR A 51 2.52 -19.66 -4.27
C THR A 51 2.71 -18.16 -4.15
N ILE A 52 3.95 -17.72 -3.89
CA ILE A 52 4.32 -16.30 -3.88
C ILE A 52 5.64 -16.07 -4.61
N ARG A 53 5.73 -14.96 -5.34
CA ARG A 53 6.99 -14.38 -5.80
C ARG A 53 7.00 -12.91 -5.43
N THR A 54 8.04 -12.44 -4.74
CA THR A 54 8.15 -11.06 -4.28
C THR A 54 9.28 -10.32 -4.98
N SER A 55 9.09 -9.03 -5.19
CA SER A 55 10.12 -8.08 -5.63
C SER A 55 9.92 -6.76 -4.92
N GLU A 56 11.00 -6.03 -4.64
CA GLU A 56 10.97 -4.68 -4.10
C GLU A 56 11.68 -3.73 -5.08
N LYS A 57 11.02 -2.62 -5.41
CA LYS A 57 11.61 -1.56 -6.24
C LYS A 57 11.03 -0.21 -5.82
N ASP A 58 11.90 0.78 -5.58
CA ASP A 58 11.51 2.15 -5.25
C ASP A 58 10.49 2.21 -4.08
N HIS A 59 10.74 1.43 -3.02
CA HIS A 59 9.85 1.28 -1.84
C HIS A 59 8.46 0.71 -2.14
N ARG A 60 8.29 0.06 -3.30
CA ARG A 60 7.07 -0.66 -3.69
C ARG A 60 7.35 -2.14 -3.61
N ILE A 61 6.48 -2.86 -2.92
CA ILE A 61 6.50 -4.31 -2.89
C ILE A 61 5.53 -4.83 -3.94
N PHE A 62 6.02 -5.71 -4.80
CA PHE A 62 5.22 -6.45 -5.75
C PHE A 62 5.24 -7.92 -5.32
N ALA A 63 4.08 -8.49 -5.06
CA ALA A 63 3.89 -9.89 -4.75
C ALA A 63 2.95 -10.52 -5.79
N MET A 64 3.42 -11.56 -6.46
CA MET A 64 2.57 -12.37 -7.34
C MET A 64 2.07 -13.58 -6.56
N ILE A 65 0.78 -13.63 -6.27
CA ILE A 65 0.13 -14.69 -5.48
C ILE A 65 -0.88 -15.40 -6.37
N ASP A 66 -0.63 -16.68 -6.65
CA ASP A 66 -1.47 -17.53 -7.52
C ASP A 66 -1.88 -16.85 -8.86
N GLY A 67 -0.98 -16.04 -9.42
CA GLY A 67 -1.15 -15.38 -10.72
C GLY A 67 -1.69 -13.95 -10.65
N ALA A 68 -2.30 -13.54 -9.53
CA ALA A 68 -2.69 -12.15 -9.31
C ALA A 68 -1.53 -11.33 -8.72
N MET A 69 -1.41 -10.07 -9.14
CA MET A 69 -0.37 -9.17 -8.66
C MET A 69 -0.91 -8.30 -7.53
N LEU A 70 -0.28 -8.36 -6.37
CA LEU A 70 -0.45 -7.44 -5.27
C LEU A 70 0.70 -6.41 -5.30
N GLN A 71 0.36 -5.14 -5.29
CA GLN A 71 1.30 -4.05 -5.03
C GLN A 71 0.99 -3.41 -3.69
N VAL A 72 2.01 -3.21 -2.86
CA VAL A 72 1.94 -2.47 -1.60
C VAL A 72 2.89 -1.29 -1.68
N LEU A 73 2.39 -0.08 -1.47
CA LEU A 73 3.20 1.12 -1.41
C LEU A 73 2.71 2.08 -0.33
N ARG A 74 3.62 2.91 0.18
CA ARG A 74 3.29 4.03 1.06
C ARG A 74 3.53 5.33 0.31
N VAL A 75 2.57 6.24 0.38
CA VAL A 75 2.70 7.60 -0.17
C VAL A 75 2.42 8.62 0.93
N PRO A 76 3.00 9.83 0.86
CA PRO A 76 2.67 10.89 1.82
C PRO A 76 1.17 11.22 1.80
N ALA A 77 0.56 11.35 2.98
CA ALA A 77 -0.79 11.88 3.10
C ALA A 77 -0.77 13.41 2.96
N SER A 78 -1.76 13.99 2.27
CA SER A 78 -1.94 15.44 2.33
C SER A 78 -2.33 15.88 3.74
N ALA A 79 -2.00 17.12 4.10
CA ALA A 79 -2.47 17.71 5.36
C ALA A 79 -4.01 17.78 5.39
N GLY A 80 -4.59 17.70 6.59
CA GLY A 80 -6.04 17.73 6.80
C GLY A 80 -6.55 16.50 7.56
N THR A 81 -7.86 16.30 7.47
CA THR A 81 -8.55 15.15 8.04
C THR A 81 -8.22 13.86 7.27
N GLU A 82 -8.56 12.72 7.86
CA GLU A 82 -8.36 11.41 7.23
C GLU A 82 -9.15 11.27 5.93
N GLU A 83 -10.39 11.73 5.91
CA GLU A 83 -11.27 11.71 4.75
C GLU A 83 -10.74 12.60 3.61
N GLU A 84 -10.32 13.82 3.92
CA GLU A 84 -9.74 14.74 2.91
C GLU A 84 -8.48 14.16 2.27
N ALA A 85 -7.60 13.54 3.06
CA ALA A 85 -6.38 12.93 2.54
C ALA A 85 -6.66 11.73 1.63
N LEU A 86 -7.60 10.86 2.02
CA LEU A 86 -8.02 9.72 1.20
C LEU A 86 -8.69 10.17 -0.10
N ALA A 87 -9.58 11.16 -0.02
CA ALA A 87 -10.27 11.72 -1.19
C ALA A 87 -9.28 12.38 -2.17
N ALA A 88 -8.35 13.20 -1.67
CA ALA A 88 -7.33 13.85 -2.48
C ALA A 88 -6.42 12.83 -3.21
N HIS A 89 -6.00 11.78 -2.49
CA HIS A 89 -5.20 10.71 -3.09
C HIS A 89 -5.99 9.95 -4.17
N ARG A 90 -7.23 9.55 -3.87
CA ARG A 90 -8.10 8.88 -4.84
C ARG A 90 -8.31 9.73 -6.10
N GLN A 91 -8.56 11.03 -5.95
CA GLN A 91 -8.74 11.94 -7.08
C GLN A 91 -7.48 11.99 -7.95
N THR A 92 -6.31 12.13 -7.33
CA THR A 92 -5.02 12.21 -8.02
C THR A 92 -4.72 10.92 -8.79
N GLU A 93 -4.87 9.76 -8.14
CA GLU A 93 -4.58 8.46 -8.77
C GLU A 93 -5.60 8.14 -9.87
N SER A 94 -6.89 8.40 -9.64
CA SER A 94 -7.94 8.22 -10.67
C SER A 94 -7.65 9.06 -11.91
N ALA A 95 -7.29 10.34 -11.75
CA ALA A 95 -6.96 11.21 -12.87
C ALA A 95 -5.73 10.72 -13.66
N PHE A 96 -4.73 10.15 -12.98
CA PHE A 96 -3.58 9.54 -13.63
C PHE A 96 -3.95 8.28 -14.43
N LEU A 97 -4.80 7.42 -13.85
CA LEU A 97 -5.26 6.18 -14.48
C LEU A 97 -6.15 6.44 -15.70
N GLU A 98 -7.09 7.38 -15.59
CA GLU A 98 -7.94 7.81 -16.71
C GLU A 98 -7.13 8.40 -17.85
N LYS A 99 -6.13 9.24 -17.55
CA LYS A 99 -5.18 9.74 -18.55
C LYS A 99 -4.39 8.62 -19.24
N SER A 100 -4.22 7.49 -18.57
CA SER A 100 -3.56 6.29 -19.08
C SER A 100 -4.51 5.35 -19.84
N GLY A 101 -5.78 5.73 -20.00
CA GLY A 101 -6.79 4.97 -20.75
C GLY A 101 -7.59 3.97 -19.91
N ALA A 102 -7.47 3.99 -18.58
CA ALA A 102 -8.28 3.15 -17.71
C ALA A 102 -9.67 3.77 -17.47
N THR A 103 -10.69 2.94 -17.34
CA THR A 103 -11.99 3.32 -16.80
C THR A 103 -11.98 3.14 -15.29
N VAL A 104 -12.30 4.19 -14.54
CA VAL A 104 -12.33 4.15 -13.07
C VAL A 104 -13.78 4.07 -12.57
N SER A 105 -14.03 3.20 -11.60
CA SER A 105 -15.35 3.01 -10.98
C SER A 105 -15.24 2.76 -9.48
N GLU A 106 -16.32 3.01 -8.74
CA GLU A 106 -16.40 2.66 -7.32
C GLU A 106 -16.25 1.14 -7.13
N SER A 107 -15.63 0.75 -6.00
CA SER A 107 -15.52 -0.65 -5.61
C SER A 107 -16.24 -0.87 -4.28
N SER A 108 -17.07 -1.91 -4.22
CA SER A 108 -17.77 -2.30 -2.99
C SER A 108 -17.01 -3.35 -2.17
N HIS A 109 -15.87 -3.86 -2.65
CA HIS A 109 -15.13 -4.97 -2.00
C HIS A 109 -14.81 -4.71 -0.52
N CYS A 110 -14.41 -3.48 -0.18
CA CYS A 110 -14.04 -3.13 1.18
C CYS A 110 -15.10 -2.33 1.94
N ALA A 111 -16.35 -2.24 1.46
CA ALA A 111 -17.36 -1.40 2.08
C ALA A 111 -17.64 -1.71 3.57
N SER A 112 -17.34 -2.93 4.03
CA SER A 112 -17.50 -3.34 5.44
C SER A 112 -16.28 -3.06 6.32
N LEU A 113 -15.20 -2.50 5.77
CA LEU A 113 -13.97 -2.26 6.52
C LEU A 113 -14.18 -1.15 7.55
N ALA A 114 -13.89 -1.44 8.82
CA ALA A 114 -14.14 -0.52 9.93
C ALA A 114 -13.21 0.69 9.95
N VAL A 115 -12.03 0.57 9.34
CA VAL A 115 -11.10 1.70 9.21
C VAL A 115 -11.54 2.59 8.05
N PRO A 116 -11.48 3.93 8.19
CA PRO A 116 -11.76 4.81 7.07
C PRO A 116 -10.79 4.55 5.92
N HIS A 117 -11.35 4.42 4.73
CA HIS A 117 -10.63 3.98 3.55
C HIS A 117 -11.28 4.54 2.28
N ALA A 118 -10.56 4.48 1.17
CA ALA A 118 -11.14 4.63 -0.15
C ALA A 118 -10.88 3.36 -0.97
N ALA A 119 -11.90 2.89 -1.68
CA ALA A 119 -11.82 1.71 -2.54
C ALA A 119 -12.42 2.00 -3.91
N TRP A 120 -11.69 1.61 -4.96
CA TRP A 120 -12.14 1.78 -6.35
C TRP A 120 -11.53 0.69 -7.23
N GLN A 121 -12.03 0.60 -8.45
CA GLN A 121 -11.51 -0.27 -9.49
C GLN A 121 -11.06 0.56 -10.70
N ALA A 122 -9.96 0.17 -11.32
CA ALA A 122 -9.53 0.68 -12.60
C ALA A 122 -9.41 -0.47 -13.61
N GLU A 123 -10.07 -0.31 -14.75
CA GLU A 123 -10.10 -1.28 -15.83
C GLU A 123 -9.40 -0.73 -17.07
N LEU A 124 -8.35 -1.41 -17.50
CA LEU A 124 -7.75 -1.22 -18.82
C LEU A 124 -8.24 -2.36 -19.72
N ALA A 125 -9.11 -2.03 -20.67
CA ALA A 125 -9.82 -3.00 -21.51
C ALA A 125 -8.86 -4.02 -22.14
N ASP A 126 -9.24 -5.30 -22.08
CA ASP A 126 -8.48 -6.45 -22.58
C ASP A 126 -7.05 -6.62 -22.01
N VAL A 127 -6.69 -5.84 -20.99
CA VAL A 127 -5.36 -5.89 -20.36
C VAL A 127 -5.46 -6.30 -18.90
N SER A 128 -6.18 -5.51 -18.09
CA SER A 128 -6.18 -5.71 -16.64
C SER A 128 -7.33 -5.03 -15.91
N VAL A 129 -7.72 -5.63 -14.80
CA VAL A 129 -8.57 -5.02 -13.78
C VAL A 129 -7.76 -4.92 -12.49
N SER A 130 -7.65 -3.69 -11.96
CA SER A 130 -6.92 -3.37 -10.74
C SER A 130 -7.89 -2.87 -9.68
N ARG A 131 -7.85 -3.49 -8.50
CA ARG A 131 -8.67 -3.11 -7.33
C ARG A 131 -7.79 -2.38 -6.33
N TYR A 132 -8.21 -1.21 -5.92
CA TYR A 132 -7.48 -0.33 -5.03
C TYR A 132 -8.16 -0.28 -3.67
N LEU A 133 -7.36 -0.34 -2.61
CA LEU A 133 -7.73 -0.02 -1.25
C LEU A 133 -6.67 0.94 -0.71
N THR A 134 -7.10 2.08 -0.19
CA THR A 134 -6.22 3.03 0.47
C THR A 134 -6.68 3.32 1.88
N VAL A 135 -5.73 3.35 2.81
CA VAL A 135 -5.98 3.59 4.24
C VAL A 135 -4.93 4.59 4.73
N LYS A 136 -5.36 5.61 5.48
CA LYS A 136 -4.43 6.56 6.10
C LYS A 136 -3.83 5.96 7.37
N ILE A 137 -2.51 5.97 7.45
CA ILE A 137 -1.74 5.53 8.60
C ILE A 137 -0.80 6.68 8.96
N ASP A 138 -1.17 7.40 10.03
CA ASP A 138 -0.46 8.58 10.51
C ASP A 138 -0.34 9.66 9.40
N GLU A 139 0.88 9.97 8.97
CA GLU A 139 1.20 10.93 7.91
C GLU A 139 1.36 10.27 6.53
N THR A 140 0.98 8.99 6.39
CA THR A 140 1.10 8.22 5.15
C THR A 140 -0.25 7.63 4.72
N ILE A 141 -0.37 7.33 3.44
CA ILE A 141 -1.43 6.49 2.89
C ILE A 141 -0.79 5.18 2.47
N LEU A 142 -1.27 4.09 3.05
CA LEU A 142 -1.01 2.74 2.57
C LEU A 142 -1.91 2.50 1.36
N VAL A 143 -1.31 2.15 0.24
CA VAL A 143 -2.02 1.80 -1.00
C VAL A 143 -1.80 0.32 -1.28
N LEU A 144 -2.91 -0.40 -1.41
CA LEU A 144 -2.96 -1.80 -1.76
C LEU A 144 -3.64 -1.91 -3.12
N VAL A 145 -2.95 -2.52 -4.08
CA VAL A 145 -3.48 -2.75 -5.42
C VAL A 145 -3.46 -4.23 -5.73
N VAL A 146 -4.62 -4.83 -5.99
CA VAL A 146 -4.72 -6.21 -6.48
C VAL A 146 -5.13 -6.18 -7.94
N ALA A 147 -4.21 -6.55 -8.82
CA ALA A 147 -4.39 -6.57 -10.26
C ALA A 147 -4.48 -8.00 -10.80
N SER A 148 -5.43 -8.20 -11.71
CA SER A 148 -5.59 -9.39 -12.53
C SER A 148 -5.54 -8.98 -14.00
N ASN A 149 -4.84 -9.76 -14.83
CA ASN A 149 -4.87 -9.64 -16.28
C ASN A 149 -5.78 -10.70 -16.90
N VAL A 150 -5.92 -10.68 -18.23
CA VAL A 150 -6.75 -11.63 -18.99
C VAL A 150 -6.34 -13.10 -18.85
N THR A 151 -5.12 -13.38 -18.37
CA THR A 151 -4.64 -14.76 -18.14
C THR A 151 -4.75 -15.20 -16.69
N THR A 152 -5.15 -14.31 -15.78
CA THR A 152 -5.37 -14.62 -14.38
C THR A 152 -6.66 -15.44 -14.24
N PRO A 153 -6.68 -16.54 -13.47
CA PRO A 153 -7.91 -17.29 -13.25
C PRO A 153 -9.00 -16.39 -12.67
N SER A 154 -10.24 -16.55 -13.18
CA SER A 154 -11.35 -15.68 -12.79
C SER A 154 -11.60 -15.71 -11.27
N GLY A 155 -11.85 -14.52 -10.70
CA GLY A 155 -12.16 -14.36 -9.28
C GLY A 155 -10.98 -14.51 -8.31
N VAL A 156 -9.75 -14.76 -8.77
CA VAL A 156 -8.59 -14.84 -7.85
C VAL A 156 -8.31 -13.47 -7.22
N ALA A 157 -8.25 -12.41 -8.03
CA ALA A 157 -8.01 -11.05 -7.54
C ALA A 157 -9.16 -10.55 -6.64
N ASP A 158 -10.41 -10.89 -6.95
CA ASP A 158 -11.57 -10.57 -6.10
C ASP A 158 -11.42 -11.22 -4.72
N LYS A 159 -11.15 -12.53 -4.68
CA LYS A 159 -10.94 -13.27 -3.42
C LYS A 159 -9.78 -12.73 -2.59
N GLN A 160 -8.69 -12.33 -3.25
CA GLN A 160 -7.56 -11.71 -2.57
C GLN A 160 -7.95 -10.36 -1.98
N MET A 161 -8.66 -9.54 -2.73
CA MET A 161 -9.15 -8.26 -2.24
C MET A 161 -10.11 -8.43 -1.06
N ASP A 162 -11.09 -9.33 -1.17
CA ASP A 162 -12.05 -9.63 -0.09
C ASP A 162 -11.33 -10.12 1.18
N SER A 163 -10.31 -10.97 1.04
CA SER A 163 -9.50 -11.41 2.18
C SER A 163 -8.73 -10.26 2.82
N ILE A 164 -8.15 -9.37 2.02
CA ILE A 164 -7.51 -8.16 2.53
C ILE A 164 -8.54 -7.36 3.34
N CYS A 165 -9.69 -7.01 2.75
CA CYS A 165 -10.71 -6.20 3.42
C CYS A 165 -11.23 -6.86 4.71
N SER A 166 -11.35 -8.20 4.76
CA SER A 166 -11.87 -8.92 5.93
C SER A 166 -10.85 -9.15 7.06
N THR A 167 -9.55 -9.11 6.75
CA THR A 167 -8.47 -9.37 7.72
C THR A 167 -7.65 -8.13 8.06
N PHE A 168 -7.90 -7.01 7.37
CA PHE A 168 -7.15 -5.78 7.57
C PHE A 168 -7.39 -5.21 8.98
N GLN A 169 -6.29 -4.95 9.69
CA GLN A 169 -6.25 -4.35 11.02
C GLN A 169 -5.22 -3.21 11.03
N ARG A 170 -5.51 -2.16 11.80
CA ARG A 170 -4.67 -0.94 11.99
C ARG A 170 -4.08 -0.87 13.39
#